data_AF-A0A9E5R871-F1
#
_entry.id   AF-A0A9E5R871-F1
#
_cell.length_a   1.000
_cell.length_b   1.000
_cell.length_c   1.000
_cell.angle_alpha   90.00
_cell.angle_beta   90.00
_cell.angle_gamma   90.00
#
_symmetry.space_group_name_H-M   'P 1'
#
loop_
_entity.id
_entity.type
_entity.pdbx_description
1 polymer ?
#
loop_
_entity_poly.entity_id
_entity_poly.type
_entity_poly.pdbx_seq_one_letter_code
_entity_poly.pdbx_strand_id
1 'polypeptide(L)'
;MAKQAEVKETPKKVENKWLKQLRAYDDVVTPEYDSYAPENCFYTPSPYFNWIFANKANGIPKNASILFFSEQKAGKSLSIYAMVLEMQRRDPEGIAIIFNTELRGQLQGGVFPEIDQSRMVI
;
A
#
# COMPACT_ATOMS: atom_id res chain seq x y z
N MET A 1 -50.56 -0.34 1.76
CA MET A 1 -50.00 -1.61 1.28
C MET A 1 -48.68 -1.32 0.56
N ALA A 2 -47.54 -1.55 1.21
CA ALA A 2 -46.22 -1.36 0.61
C ALA A 2 -45.78 -2.68 -0.06
N LYS A 3 -45.41 -2.61 -1.34
CA LYS A 3 -44.87 -3.77 -2.09
C LYS A 3 -43.47 -4.08 -1.54
N GLN A 4 -43.28 -5.30 -1.04
CA GLN A 4 -41.96 -5.83 -0.72
C GLN A 4 -41.18 -6.04 -2.02
N ALA A 5 -39.95 -5.55 -2.07
CA ALA A 5 -39.05 -5.74 -3.20
C ALA A 5 -38.51 -7.18 -3.19
N GLU A 6 -38.70 -7.89 -4.30
CA GLU A 6 -38.10 -9.20 -4.55
C GLU A 6 -36.57 -9.08 -4.53
N VAL A 7 -35.95 -9.78 -3.57
CA VAL A 7 -34.51 -9.99 -3.54
C VAL A 7 -34.19 -11.02 -4.63
N LYS A 8 -33.66 -10.54 -5.76
CA LYS A 8 -33.16 -11.42 -6.84
C LYS A 8 -31.93 -12.17 -6.33
N GLU A 9 -32.04 -13.49 -6.18
CA GLU A 9 -30.90 -14.35 -5.88
C GLU A 9 -29.85 -14.25 -6.99
N THR A 10 -28.63 -13.86 -6.60
CA THR A 10 -27.46 -13.85 -7.47
C THR A 10 -27.08 -15.29 -7.84
N PRO A 11 -26.73 -15.58 -9.10
CA PRO A 11 -26.42 -16.94 -9.52
C PRO A 11 -25.22 -17.48 -8.76
N LYS A 12 -25.35 -18.71 -8.24
CA LYS A 12 -24.31 -19.43 -7.49
C LYS A 12 -23.08 -19.61 -8.40
N LYS A 13 -22.06 -18.77 -8.20
CA LYS A 13 -20.81 -18.81 -8.98
C LYS A 13 -20.17 -20.18 -8.81
N VAL A 14 -19.95 -20.90 -9.92
CA VAL A 14 -19.16 -22.14 -9.92
C VAL A 14 -17.75 -21.76 -9.47
N GLU A 15 -17.36 -22.23 -8.28
CA GLU A 15 -16.02 -21.95 -7.75
C GLU A 15 -14.96 -22.59 -8.64
N ASN A 16 -13.98 -21.78 -9.05
CA ASN A 16 -12.85 -22.25 -9.83
C ASN A 16 -12.08 -23.32 -9.03
N LYS A 17 -11.82 -24.48 -9.65
CA LYS A 17 -11.06 -25.60 -9.05
C LYS A 17 -9.76 -25.13 -8.37
N TRP A 18 -9.05 -24.19 -8.99
CA TRP A 18 -7.80 -23.65 -8.49
C TRP A 18 -8.00 -22.74 -7.28
N LEU A 19 -9.06 -21.94 -7.25
CA LEU A 19 -9.41 -21.12 -6.08
C LEU A 19 -9.76 -21.99 -4.88
N LYS A 20 -10.43 -23.13 -5.10
CA LYS A 20 -10.72 -24.09 -4.04
C LYS A 20 -9.45 -24.72 -3.46
N GLN A 21 -8.47 -25.03 -4.31
CA GLN A 21 -7.17 -25.56 -3.85
C GLN A 21 -6.35 -24.50 -3.12
N LEU A 22 -6.32 -23.26 -3.61
CA LEU A 22 -5.60 -22.16 -2.94
C LEU A 22 -6.20 -21.84 -1.56
N ARG A 23 -7.54 -21.85 -1.44
CA ARG A 23 -8.23 -21.68 -0.16
C ARG A 23 -8.08 -22.85 0.81
N ALA A 24 -7.57 -24.00 0.37
CA ALA A 24 -7.29 -25.12 1.26
C ALA A 24 -5.93 -24.95 1.99
N TYR A 25 -5.08 -24.03 1.53
CA TYR A 25 -3.87 -23.61 2.23
C TYR A 25 -4.23 -22.48 3.20
N ASP A 26 -4.92 -22.84 4.29
CA ASP A 26 -5.40 -21.92 5.35
C ASP A 26 -4.25 -21.11 6.00
N ASP A 27 -3.00 -21.56 5.84
CA ASP A 27 -1.78 -20.94 6.34
C ASP A 27 -1.16 -19.90 5.38
N VAL A 28 -1.58 -19.86 4.11
CA VAL A 28 -0.95 -19.02 3.07
C VAL A 28 -1.89 -17.94 2.54
N VAL A 29 -3.20 -18.20 2.49
CA VAL A 29 -4.18 -17.26 1.92
C VAL A 29 -5.23 -16.94 2.97
N THR A 30 -5.32 -15.67 3.38
CA THR A 30 -6.39 -15.17 4.27
C THR A 30 -7.49 -14.53 3.42
N PRO A 31 -8.56 -15.25 3.04
CA PRO A 31 -9.59 -14.75 2.13
C PRO A 31 -10.40 -13.57 2.70
N GLU A 32 -10.34 -13.34 4.01
CA GLU A 32 -11.01 -12.23 4.71
C GLU A 32 -10.23 -10.92 4.62
N TYR A 33 -8.94 -10.95 4.27
CA TYR A 33 -8.10 -9.75 4.26
C TYR A 33 -8.31 -8.95 2.96
N ASP A 34 -8.94 -7.78 3.08
CA ASP A 34 -9.04 -6.82 1.98
C ASP A 34 -7.84 -5.87 1.97
N SER A 35 -6.85 -6.16 1.12
CA SER A 35 -5.68 -5.29 0.94
C SER A 35 -6.04 -3.90 0.40
N TYR A 36 -7.23 -3.71 -0.18
CA TYR A 36 -7.68 -2.44 -0.75
C TYR A 36 -8.60 -1.66 0.18
N ALA A 37 -8.80 -2.13 1.42
CA ALA A 37 -9.47 -1.37 2.46
C ALA A 37 -8.59 -0.16 2.87
N PRO A 38 -9.17 1.01 3.19
CA PRO A 38 -8.41 2.21 3.54
C PRO A 38 -7.38 2.02 4.67
N GLU A 39 -7.73 1.25 5.70
CA GLU A 39 -6.86 0.89 6.83
C GLU A 39 -5.68 -0.01 6.43
N ASN A 40 -5.81 -0.72 5.31
CA ASN A 40 -4.82 -1.62 4.76
C ASN A 40 -4.02 -1.00 3.63
N CYS A 41 -4.03 0.34 3.49
CA CYS A 41 -3.26 1.06 2.51
C CYS A 41 -2.23 2.01 3.14
N PHE A 42 -1.08 2.15 2.49
CA PHE A 42 -0.16 3.27 2.68
C PHE A 42 -0.57 4.44 1.81
N TYR A 43 -0.25 5.63 2.29
CA TYR A 43 -0.59 6.88 1.62
C TYR A 43 0.65 7.73 1.46
N THR A 44 0.58 8.62 0.48
CA THR A 44 1.56 9.66 0.26
C THR A 44 0.95 11.01 0.69
N PRO A 45 1.78 12.04 0.95
CA PRO A 45 1.27 13.36 1.30
C PRO A 45 0.63 14.08 0.10
N SER A 46 0.74 13.54 -1.12
CA SER A 46 0.15 14.11 -2.33
C SER A 46 -1.18 13.44 -2.67
N PRO A 47 -2.31 14.16 -2.63
CA PRO A 47 -3.62 13.62 -3.03
C PRO A 47 -3.64 13.12 -4.48
N TYR A 48 -2.91 13.80 -5.37
CA TYR A 48 -2.82 13.39 -6.77
C TYR A 48 -2.09 12.06 -6.92
N PHE A 49 -1.01 11.87 -6.17
CA PHE A 49 -0.26 10.62 -6.20
C PHE A 49 -1.07 9.46 -5.57
N ASN A 50 -1.89 9.74 -4.56
CA ASN A 50 -2.81 8.76 -3.99
C ASN A 50 -3.89 8.33 -5.02
N TRP A 51 -4.39 9.30 -5.80
CA TRP A 51 -5.42 9.06 -6.80
C TRP A 51 -4.99 8.13 -7.95
N ILE A 52 -3.72 8.16 -8.37
CA ILE A 52 -3.24 7.34 -9.51
C ILE A 52 -3.32 5.82 -9.25
N PHE A 53 -3.44 5.37 -8.00
CA PHE A 53 -3.61 3.94 -7.70
C PHE A 53 -4.99 3.40 -8.07
N ALA A 54 -5.97 4.29 -8.33
CA ALA A 54 -7.27 3.97 -8.90
C ALA A 54 -8.00 2.77 -8.24
N ASN A 55 -7.81 2.59 -6.93
CA ASN A 55 -8.49 1.59 -6.12
C ASN A 55 -9.45 2.25 -5.13
N LYS A 56 -10.27 1.44 -4.43
CA LYS A 56 -11.30 1.95 -3.50
C LYS A 56 -10.74 2.90 -2.44
N ALA A 57 -9.54 2.65 -1.97
CA ALA A 57 -8.86 3.41 -0.93
C ALA A 57 -8.04 4.59 -1.45
N ASN A 58 -7.79 4.69 -2.75
CA ASN A 58 -6.82 5.62 -3.37
C ASN A 58 -5.46 5.58 -2.66
N GLY A 59 -4.95 4.38 -2.39
CA GLY A 59 -3.72 4.19 -1.64
C GLY A 59 -2.94 2.99 -2.13
N ILE A 60 -1.74 2.81 -1.59
CA ILE A 60 -0.85 1.70 -1.89
C ILE A 60 -1.26 0.52 -1.00
N PRO A 61 -1.78 -0.60 -1.53
CA PRO A 61 -2.15 -1.74 -0.70
C PRO A 61 -0.96 -2.25 0.12
N LYS A 62 -1.16 -2.51 1.42
CA LYS A 62 -0.22 -3.28 2.23
C LYS A 62 -0.04 -4.65 1.57
N ASN A 63 1.20 -5.12 1.50
CA ASN A 63 1.64 -6.31 0.75
C ASN A 63 1.79 -6.14 -0.77
N ALA A 64 1.70 -4.92 -1.29
CA ALA A 64 2.09 -4.60 -2.66
C ALA A 64 3.52 -4.03 -2.74
N SER A 65 4.17 -4.19 -3.89
CA SER A 65 5.43 -3.54 -4.22
C SER A 65 5.23 -2.49 -5.30
N ILE A 66 5.87 -1.34 -5.19
CA ILE A 66 5.87 -0.29 -6.21
C ILE A 66 7.27 -0.12 -6.77
N LEU A 67 7.36 -0.06 -8.10
CA LEU A 67 8.60 0.24 -8.82
C LEU A 67 8.58 1.67 -9.34
N PHE A 68 9.54 2.48 -8.88
CA PHE A 68 9.81 3.80 -9.45
C PHE A 68 10.90 3.69 -10.51
N PHE A 69 10.55 3.97 -11.76
CA PHE A 69 11.50 3.99 -12.88
C PHE A 69 11.41 5.30 -13.66
N SER A 70 12.56 5.96 -13.83
CA SER A 70 12.71 7.22 -14.55
C SER A 70 14.19 7.59 -14.68
N GLU A 71 14.49 8.67 -15.40
CA GLU A 71 15.83 9.28 -15.41
C GLU A 71 16.28 9.76 -14.03
N GLN A 72 17.60 9.96 -13.88
CA GLN A 72 18.19 10.54 -12.67
C GLN A 72 17.59 11.92 -12.38
N LYS A 73 17.45 12.27 -11.09
CA LYS A 73 16.90 13.54 -10.60
C LYS A 73 15.42 13.81 -10.89
N ALA A 74 14.67 12.87 -11.46
CA ALA A 74 13.21 13.03 -11.65
C ALA A 74 12.36 12.84 -10.36
N GLY A 75 12.98 12.85 -9.17
CA GLY A 75 12.23 12.81 -7.90
C GLY A 75 11.83 11.43 -7.37
N LYS A 76 12.39 10.33 -7.89
CA LYS A 76 12.10 8.96 -7.40
C LYS A 76 12.37 8.81 -5.89
N SER A 77 13.60 9.08 -5.46
CA SER A 77 14.01 8.95 -4.06
C SER A 77 13.24 9.92 -3.15
N LEU A 78 12.98 11.14 -3.63
CA LEU A 78 12.15 12.13 -2.94
C LEU A 78 10.74 11.60 -2.67
N SER A 79 10.14 10.94 -3.66
CA SER A 79 8.81 10.34 -3.53
C SER A 79 8.79 9.23 -2.48
N ILE A 80 9.83 8.38 -2.44
CA ILE A 80 9.99 7.34 -1.42
C ILE A 80 10.10 7.95 -0.02
N TYR A 81 10.92 8.98 0.17
CA TYR A 81 11.02 9.65 1.48
C TYR A 81 9.72 10.33 1.90
N ALA A 82 8.97 10.91 0.96
CA ALA A 82 7.66 11.49 1.25
C ALA A 82 6.65 10.42 1.72
N MET A 83 6.73 9.20 1.18
CA MET A 83 5.92 8.07 1.65
C MET A 83 6.31 7.63 3.05
N VAL A 84 7.61 7.57 3.36
CA VAL A 84 8.11 7.25 4.70
C VAL A 84 7.62 8.27 5.73
N LEU A 85 7.69 9.57 5.39
CA LEU A 85 7.19 10.64 6.25
C LEU A 85 5.69 10.48 6.53
N GLU A 86 4.88 10.27 5.49
CA GLU A 86 3.43 10.10 5.67
C GLU A 86 3.07 8.84 6.44
N MET A 87 3.79 7.74 6.22
CA MET A 87 3.68 6.51 7.01
C MET A 87 3.95 6.82 8.48
N GLN A 88 5.08 7.44 8.81
CA GLN A 88 5.47 7.75 10.18
C GLN A 88 4.52 8.73 10.89
N ARG A 89 3.82 9.59 10.14
CA ARG A 89 2.80 10.51 10.67
C ARG A 89 1.50 9.81 11.01
N ARG A 90 1.11 8.81 10.22
CA ARG A 90 -0.14 8.05 10.41
C ARG A 90 0.02 6.91 11.41
N ASP A 91 1.22 6.33 11.45
CA ASP A 91 1.55 5.18 12.27
C ASP A 91 2.78 5.49 13.14
N PRO A 92 2.61 5.69 14.46
CA PRO A 92 3.72 5.96 15.36
C PRO A 92 4.68 4.76 15.49
N GLU A 93 4.24 3.54 15.17
CA GLU A 93 5.07 2.33 15.20
C GLU A 93 5.68 1.98 13.84
N GLY A 94 5.37 2.75 12.79
CA GLY A 94 5.88 2.51 11.44
C GLY A 94 7.40 2.63 11.34
N ILE A 95 8.07 1.56 10.90
CA ILE A 95 9.52 1.50 10.67
C ILE A 95 9.79 1.42 9.17
N ALA A 96 10.78 2.17 8.69
CA ALA A 96 11.28 2.07 7.32
C ALA A 96 12.65 1.41 7.27
N ILE A 97 12.81 0.44 6.37
CA ILE A 97 14.09 -0.21 6.09
C ILE A 97 14.50 0.19 4.67
N ILE A 98 15.68 0.80 4.54
CA ILE A 98 16.23 1.30 3.28
C ILE A 98 17.48 0.51 2.95
N PHE A 99 17.44 -0.24 1.86
CA PHE A 99 18.64 -0.87 1.30
C PHE A 99 19.33 0.11 0.35
N ASN A 100 20.34 0.84 0.83
CA ASN A 100 21.01 1.86 0.05
C ASN A 100 22.24 1.32 -0.70
N THR A 101 22.07 0.92 -1.95
CA THR A 101 23.17 0.48 -2.83
C THR A 101 23.86 1.63 -3.56
N GLU A 102 23.22 2.80 -3.66
CA GLU A 102 23.75 3.94 -4.42
C GLU A 102 24.71 4.83 -3.61
N LEU A 103 24.84 4.59 -2.30
CA LEU A 103 25.60 5.41 -1.32
C LEU A 103 25.16 6.89 -1.25
N ARG A 104 24.21 7.32 -2.09
CA ARG A 104 23.66 8.68 -2.14
C ARG A 104 22.77 9.01 -0.95
N GLY A 105 22.19 7.99 -0.29
CA GLY A 105 21.39 8.18 0.92
C GLY A 105 22.17 8.84 2.08
N GLN A 106 23.49 8.67 2.16
CA GLN A 106 24.33 9.34 3.16
C GLN A 106 24.54 10.84 2.86
N LEU A 107 24.50 11.25 1.58
CA LEU A 107 24.67 12.64 1.15
C LEU A 107 23.34 13.40 1.05
N GLN A 108 22.23 12.68 0.93
CA GLN A 108 20.87 13.22 0.86
C GLN A 108 20.09 12.98 2.17
N GLY A 109 20.79 12.76 3.29
CA GLY A 109 20.15 12.71 4.60
C GLY A 109 19.49 14.05 4.95
N GLY A 110 18.31 14.01 5.57
CA GLY A 110 17.62 15.21 6.05
C GLY A 110 16.83 16.00 5.00
N VAL A 111 16.44 15.39 3.87
CA VAL A 111 15.52 16.05 2.91
C VAL A 111 14.21 16.48 3.58
N PHE A 112 13.71 15.65 4.48
CA PHE A 112 12.56 15.96 5.34
C PHE A 112 13.03 15.89 6.80
N PRO A 113 13.23 17.04 7.47
CA PRO A 113 13.70 17.07 8.86
C PRO A 113 12.70 16.46 9.85
N GLU A 114 11.43 16.32 9.44
CA GLU A 114 10.35 15.75 10.26
C GLU A 114 10.37 14.22 10.30
N ILE A 115 11.17 13.58 9.45
CA ILE A 115 11.30 12.12 9.48
C ILE A 115 12.10 11.72 10.71
N ASP A 116 11.47 10.90 11.54
CA ASP A 116 12.08 10.30 12.72
C ASP A 116 13.12 9.27 12.30
N GLN A 117 14.39 9.66 12.44
CA GLN A 117 15.54 8.84 12.08
C GLN A 117 15.68 7.61 13.00
N SER A 118 15.11 7.62 14.20
CA SER A 118 15.16 6.46 15.10
C SER A 118 14.31 5.28 14.59
N ARG A 119 13.37 5.56 13.67
CA ARG A 119 12.50 4.58 13.02
C ARG A 119 12.91 4.31 11.56
N MET A 120 14.16 4.61 11.23
CA MET A 120 14.76 4.33 9.92
C MET A 120 16.02 3.50 10.07
N VAL A 121 16.06 2.36 9.39
CA VAL A 121 17.25 1.53 9.24
C VAL A 121 17.76 1.70 7.81
N ILE A 122 19.01 2.14 7.64
CA ILE A 122 19.65 2.39 6.34
C ILE A 122 20.86 1.48 6.18
#